data_AF-A0A9J7KHZ1-F1
#
_entry.id   AF-A0A9J7KHZ1-F1
#
_cell.length_a   1.000
_cell.length_b   1.000
_cell.length_c   1.000
_cell.angle_alpha   90.00
_cell.angle_beta   90.00
_cell.angle_gamma   90.00
#
_symmetry.space_group_name_H-M   'P 1'
#
loop_
_entity.id
_entity.type
_entity.pdbx_description
1 polymer ?
#
loop_
_entity_poly.entity_id
_entity_poly.type
_entity_poly.pdbx_seq_one_letter_code
_entity_poly.pdbx_strand_id
1 'polypeptide(L)'
;MKPDNVTGGYSRSQAEEVARMCADLTQIVVLSVDARHVRGSWDNLSWLLSQSPLYHLYISVGWPEPEPETHSVDVTEDLVFVRNNFDRSRVYYDVTPDVMQRFKMALN
;
A
#
# COMPACT_ATOMS: atom_id res chain seq x y z
N MET A 1 -14.71 -0.12 -21.32
CA MET A 1 -14.68 -0.43 -19.89
C MET A 1 -13.64 0.50 -19.28
N LYS A 2 -14.05 1.49 -18.48
CA LYS A 2 -13.09 2.31 -17.72
C LYS A 2 -12.48 1.37 -16.67
N PRO A 3 -11.17 1.42 -16.40
CA PRO A 3 -10.66 0.74 -15.21
C PRO A 3 -11.45 1.29 -14.03
N ASP A 4 -12.04 0.38 -13.26
CA ASP A 4 -12.72 0.73 -12.02
C ASP A 4 -11.75 1.59 -11.20
N ASN A 5 -12.29 2.64 -10.59
CA ASN A 5 -11.55 3.63 -9.84
C ASN A 5 -10.67 2.93 -8.76
N VAL A 6 -9.42 2.62 -9.08
CA VAL A 6 -8.43 1.88 -8.26
C VAL A 6 -7.87 2.81 -7.19
N THR A 7 -8.74 3.40 -6.38
CA THR A 7 -8.33 4.35 -5.34
C THR A 7 -8.66 3.88 -3.94
N GLY A 8 -9.50 2.85 -3.79
CA GLY A 8 -9.67 2.08 -2.55
C GLY A 8 -8.75 0.85 -2.53
N GLY A 9 -8.28 0.44 -1.35
CA GLY A 9 -7.37 -0.70 -1.18
C GLY A 9 -7.89 -2.03 -1.73
N TYR A 10 -7.06 -3.09 -1.68
CA TYR A 10 -7.37 -4.36 -2.33
C TYR A 10 -8.59 -5.07 -1.73
N SER A 11 -9.57 -5.38 -2.59
CA SER A 11 -10.58 -6.38 -2.31
C SER A 11 -10.02 -7.80 -2.49
N ARG A 12 -10.75 -8.81 -2.00
CA ARG A 12 -10.37 -10.20 -2.17
C ARG A 12 -10.27 -10.63 -3.64
N SER A 13 -11.25 -10.23 -4.45
CA SER A 13 -11.29 -10.59 -5.88
C SER A 13 -10.15 -9.95 -6.67
N GLN A 14 -9.81 -8.68 -6.36
CA GLN A 14 -8.66 -8.00 -6.95
C GLN A 14 -7.34 -8.69 -6.57
N ALA A 15 -7.20 -9.09 -5.31
CA ALA A 15 -6.03 -9.82 -4.85
C ALA A 15 -5.85 -11.15 -5.59
N GLU A 16 -6.93 -11.93 -5.73
CA GLU A 16 -6.89 -13.21 -6.47
C GLU A 16 -6.60 -13.02 -7.96
N GLU A 17 -7.15 -11.98 -8.57
CA GLU A 17 -6.86 -11.64 -9.96
C GLU A 17 -5.38 -11.31 -10.18
N VAL A 18 -4.78 -10.47 -9.32
CA VAL A 18 -3.35 -10.15 -9.40
C VAL A 18 -2.49 -11.40 -9.18
N ALA A 19 -2.82 -12.23 -8.18
CA ALA A 19 -2.11 -13.48 -7.94
C ALA A 19 -2.10 -14.38 -9.18
N ARG A 20 -3.25 -14.50 -9.85
CA ARG A 20 -3.38 -15.29 -11.10
C ARG A 20 -2.59 -14.66 -12.25
N MET A 21 -2.68 -13.36 -12.45
CA MET A 21 -1.97 -12.66 -13.54
C MET A 21 -0.46 -12.74 -13.39
N CYS A 22 0.04 -12.76 -12.15
CA CYS A 22 1.46 -12.73 -11.86
C CYS A 22 2.05 -14.11 -11.54
N ALA A 23 1.28 -15.19 -11.67
CA ALA A 23 1.67 -16.55 -11.24
C ALA A 23 2.98 -17.04 -11.86
N ASP A 24 3.23 -16.72 -13.13
CA ASP A 24 4.41 -17.17 -13.88
C ASP A 24 5.53 -16.13 -13.95
N LEU A 25 5.37 -14.99 -13.26
CA LEU A 25 6.38 -13.94 -13.26
C LEU A 25 7.54 -14.31 -12.33
N THR A 26 8.76 -14.09 -12.82
CA THR A 26 10.01 -14.36 -12.10
C THR A 26 10.69 -13.07 -11.63
N GLN A 27 10.22 -11.93 -12.12
CA GLN A 27 10.62 -10.60 -11.67
C GLN A 27 9.87 -10.18 -10.40
N ILE A 28 10.44 -9.23 -9.67
CA ILE A 28 9.75 -8.54 -8.58
C ILE A 28 8.50 -7.84 -9.14
N VAL A 29 7.37 -8.05 -8.48
CA VAL A 29 6.10 -7.35 -8.77
C VAL A 29 5.84 -6.38 -7.63
N VAL A 30 5.83 -5.09 -7.94
CA VAL A 30 5.57 -4.03 -6.96
C VAL A 30 4.09 -3.65 -7.01
N LEU A 31 3.37 -3.97 -5.94
CA LEU A 31 1.95 -3.74 -5.76
C LEU A 31 1.73 -2.38 -5.11
N SER A 32 0.98 -1.51 -5.77
CA SER A 32 0.72 -0.14 -5.28
C SER A 32 -0.54 -0.08 -4.44
N VAL A 33 -0.49 0.63 -3.32
CA VAL A 33 -1.64 0.86 -2.44
C VAL A 33 -1.60 2.28 -1.85
N ASP A 34 -2.75 2.92 -1.76
CA ASP A 34 -2.87 4.18 -1.04
C ASP A 34 -2.75 3.95 0.48
N ALA A 35 -1.91 4.74 1.15
CA ALA A 35 -1.68 4.67 2.58
C ALA A 35 -2.99 4.74 3.39
N ARG A 36 -3.99 5.51 2.94
CA ARG A 36 -5.29 5.65 3.60
C ARG A 36 -6.12 4.36 3.60
N HIS A 37 -5.81 3.44 2.69
CA HIS A 37 -6.58 2.20 2.51
C HIS A 37 -5.80 0.94 2.86
N VAL A 38 -4.50 1.05 3.14
CA VAL A 38 -3.64 -0.11 3.39
C VAL A 38 -4.10 -0.90 4.62
N ARG A 39 -4.54 -0.21 5.67
CA ARG A 39 -5.02 -0.85 6.90
C ARG A 39 -6.35 -1.56 6.70
N GLY A 40 -7.31 -0.90 6.05
CA GLY A 40 -8.63 -1.47 5.78
C GLY A 40 -8.59 -2.67 4.81
N SER A 41 -7.58 -2.74 3.94
CA SER A 41 -7.40 -3.85 2.98
C SER A 41 -6.36 -4.89 3.41
N TRP A 42 -5.86 -4.80 4.64
CA TRP A 42 -4.71 -5.59 5.07
C TRP A 42 -4.90 -7.10 4.96
N ASP A 43 -6.08 -7.63 5.30
CA ASP A 43 -6.33 -9.07 5.23
C ASP A 43 -6.20 -9.60 3.78
N ASN A 44 -6.67 -8.81 2.80
CA ASN A 44 -6.56 -9.17 1.39
C ASN A 44 -5.12 -8.97 0.88
N LEU A 45 -4.48 -7.87 1.27
CA LEU A 45 -3.09 -7.55 0.91
C LEU A 45 -2.11 -8.57 1.46
N SER A 46 -2.19 -8.88 2.75
CA SER A 46 -1.32 -9.85 3.41
C SER A 46 -1.48 -11.25 2.81
N TRP A 47 -2.70 -11.65 2.46
CA TRP A 47 -2.92 -12.86 1.69
C TRP A 47 -2.21 -12.81 0.33
N LEU A 48 -2.36 -11.73 -0.44
CA LEU A 48 -1.70 -11.57 -1.73
C LEU A 48 -0.18 -11.65 -1.59
N LEU A 49 0.40 -10.91 -0.65
CA LEU A 49 1.85 -10.88 -0.39
C LEU A 49 2.42 -12.24 0.04
N SER A 50 1.60 -13.11 0.61
CA SER A 50 2.00 -14.48 0.96
C SER A 50 2.05 -15.44 -0.24
N GLN A 51 1.46 -15.07 -1.39
CA GLN A 51 1.46 -15.93 -2.58
C GLN A 51 2.83 -16.01 -3.26
N SER A 52 3.70 -15.00 -3.08
CA SER A 52 5.02 -15.00 -3.70
C SER A 52 6.02 -14.14 -2.91
N PRO A 53 7.27 -14.59 -2.73
CA PRO A 53 8.33 -13.74 -2.17
C PRO A 53 8.71 -12.58 -3.11
N LEU A 54 8.33 -12.65 -4.40
CA LEU A 54 8.60 -11.61 -5.39
C LEU A 54 7.63 -10.43 -5.30
N TYR A 55 6.59 -10.51 -4.47
CA TYR A 55 5.64 -9.41 -4.32
C TYR A 55 6.13 -8.39 -3.31
N HIS A 56 6.21 -7.14 -3.72
CA HIS A 56 6.65 -6.02 -2.89
C HIS A 56 5.52 -5.00 -2.79
N LEU A 57 5.56 -4.15 -1.78
CA LEU A 57 4.59 -3.07 -1.59
C LEU A 57 5.18 -1.71 -1.95
N TYR A 58 4.40 -0.92 -2.66
CA TYR A 58 4.60 0.52 -2.83
C TYR A 58 3.43 1.23 -2.17
N ILE A 59 3.70 1.99 -1.11
CA ILE A 59 2.69 2.70 -0.34
C ILE A 59 2.80 4.17 -0.67
N SER A 60 1.78 4.73 -1.31
CA SER A 60 1.70 6.15 -1.62
C SER A 60 0.63 6.82 -0.79
N VAL A 61 0.88 8.00 -0.23
CA VAL A 61 -0.25 8.91 0.04
C VAL A 61 -0.61 9.50 -1.32
N GLY A 62 -1.79 9.19 -1.84
CA GLY A 62 -2.23 9.70 -3.14
C GLY A 62 -1.96 11.21 -3.24
N TRP A 63 -1.63 11.68 -4.45
CA TRP A 63 -1.49 13.12 -4.68
C TRP A 63 -2.74 13.83 -4.17
N PRO A 64 -2.62 14.93 -3.40
CA PRO A 64 -3.79 15.68 -3.03
C PRO A 64 -4.52 16.05 -4.32
N GLU A 65 -5.78 15.64 -4.45
CA GLU A 65 -6.66 16.27 -5.43
C GLU A 65 -6.62 17.78 -5.20
N PRO A 66 -6.84 18.60 -6.24
CA PRO A 66 -6.81 20.06 -6.15
C PRO A 66 -8.06 20.58 -5.40
N GLU A 67 -8.25 20.14 -4.16
CA GLU A 67 -9.25 20.60 -3.22
C GLU A 67 -8.47 21.24 -2.06
N PRO A 68 -8.56 22.56 -1.84
CA PRO A 68 -7.61 23.29 -1.00
C PRO A 68 -7.71 23.00 0.51
N GLU A 69 -8.65 22.16 0.96
CA GLU A 69 -9.12 22.19 2.36
C GLU A 69 -9.31 20.81 3.03
N THR A 70 -8.97 19.73 2.35
CA THR A 70 -9.16 18.38 2.92
C THR A 70 -7.95 17.97 3.74
N HIS A 71 -8.01 18.31 5.04
CA HIS A 71 -7.40 17.60 6.17
C HIS A 71 -6.25 16.67 5.79
N SER A 72 -5.03 17.03 6.18
CA SER A 72 -3.89 16.11 6.17
C SER A 72 -4.27 14.82 6.90
N VAL A 73 -4.72 13.80 6.16
CA VAL A 73 -5.09 12.51 6.74
C VAL A 73 -3.82 11.95 7.35
N ASP A 74 -3.81 11.80 8.66
CA ASP A 74 -2.67 11.23 9.36
C ASP A 74 -2.65 9.72 9.17
N VAL A 75 -1.85 9.25 8.22
CA VAL A 75 -1.64 7.83 7.92
C VAL A 75 -0.49 7.24 8.73
N THR A 76 0.06 7.97 9.70
CA THR A 76 1.27 7.54 10.44
C THR A 76 1.09 6.17 11.08
N GLU A 77 -0.04 5.94 11.76
CA GLU A 77 -0.33 4.65 12.40
C GLU A 77 -0.48 3.51 11.38
N ASP A 78 -1.02 3.79 10.19
CA ASP A 78 -1.15 2.81 9.11
C ASP A 78 0.23 2.41 8.56
N LEU A 79 1.13 3.38 8.38
CA LEU A 79 2.51 3.12 7.96
C LEU A 79 3.29 2.31 9.01
N VAL A 80 3.13 2.64 10.31
CA VAL A 80 3.71 1.89 11.43
C VAL A 80 3.16 0.46 11.48
N PHE A 81 1.86 0.30 11.23
CA PHE A 81 1.25 -1.03 11.19
C PHE A 81 1.88 -1.90 10.10
N VAL A 82 2.01 -1.41 8.86
CA VAL A 82 2.65 -2.20 7.79
C VAL A 82 4.11 -2.51 8.13
N ARG A 83 4.84 -1.52 8.66
CA ARG A 83 6.25 -1.64 9.07
C ARG A 83 6.49 -2.75 10.10
N ASN A 84 5.49 -3.04 10.92
CA ASN A 84 5.55 -4.06 11.98
C ASN A 84 5.02 -5.43 11.53
N ASN A 85 4.25 -5.50 10.44
CA ASN A 85 3.57 -6.72 10.01
C ASN A 85 4.07 -7.30 8.68
N PHE A 86 5.03 -6.65 8.00
CA PHE A 86 5.60 -7.16 6.76
C PHE A 86 7.10 -6.87 6.64
N ASP A 87 7.75 -7.60 5.73
CA ASP A 87 9.20 -7.50 5.50
C ASP A 87 9.57 -6.08 5.04
N ARG A 88 10.31 -5.41 5.91
CA ARG A 88 10.81 -4.06 5.78
C ARG A 88 11.64 -3.83 4.51
N SER A 89 12.31 -4.86 4.00
CA SER A 89 13.09 -4.79 2.76
C SER A 89 12.23 -4.84 1.49
N ARG A 90 10.95 -5.18 1.64
CA ARG A 90 9.97 -5.35 0.55
C ARG A 90 8.89 -4.26 0.54
N VAL A 91 9.11 -3.15 1.25
CA VAL A 91 8.19 -1.99 1.30
C VAL A 91 8.91 -0.72 0.86
N TYR A 92 8.31 -0.02 -0.10
CA TYR A 92 8.72 1.29 -0.58
C TYR A 92 7.66 2.32 -0.20
N TYR A 93 8.08 3.47 0.33
CA TYR A 93 7.19 4.53 0.78
C TYR A 93 7.36 5.76 -0.11
N ASP A 94 6.27 6.18 -0.76
CA ASP A 94 6.16 7.41 -1.54
C ASP A 94 5.22 8.38 -0.84
N VAL A 95 5.78 9.10 0.12
CA VAL A 95 5.03 9.99 1.00
C VAL A 95 5.73 11.33 1.10
N THR A 96 4.98 12.38 1.46
CA THR A 96 5.56 13.72 1.62
C THR A 96 6.61 13.75 2.73
N PRO A 97 7.57 14.70 2.70
CA PRO A 97 8.59 14.83 3.74
C PRO A 97 8.01 14.93 5.15
N ASP A 98 6.89 15.65 5.33
CA ASP A 98 6.22 15.80 6.63
C ASP A 98 5.66 14.47 7.16
N VAL A 99 5.02 13.68 6.29
CA VAL A 99 4.51 12.35 6.65
C VAL A 99 5.67 11.42 6.99
N MET A 100 6.74 11.44 6.19
CA MET A 100 7.94 10.64 6.45
C MET A 100 8.60 11.02 7.79
N GLN A 101 8.61 12.31 8.15
CA GLN A 101 9.14 12.77 9.44
C GLN A 101 8.30 12.23 10.61
N ARG A 102 6.98 12.36 10.56
CA ARG A 102 6.07 11.81 11.59
C ARG A 102 6.20 10.30 11.70
N PHE A 103 6.25 9.61 10.57
CA PHE A 103 6.45 8.17 10.52
C PHE A 103 7.75 7.74 11.21
N LYS A 104 8.87 8.41 10.93
CA LYS A 104 10.14 8.15 11.62
C LYS A 104 10.06 8.42 13.12
N MET A 105 9.39 9.49 13.54
CA MET A 105 9.21 9.82 14.96
C MET A 105 8.36 8.76 15.69
N ALA A 106 7.36 8.19 15.03
CA ALA A 106 6.49 7.16 15.61
C ALA A 106 7.15 5.77 15.73
N LEU A 107 8.33 5.57 15.12
CA LEU A 107 9.11 4.33 15.22
C LEU A 107 10.19 4.36 16.31
N ASN A 108 10.35 5.50 17.00
CA ASN A 108 11.34 5.72 18.07
C ASN A 108 10.81 5.32 19.44
#